data_AF-A0A2G2LIG6-F1
#
_entry.id   AF-A0A2G2LIG6-F1
#
_cell.length_a   1.000
_cell.length_b   1.000
_cell.length_c   1.000
_cell.angle_alpha   90.00
_cell.angle_beta   90.00
_cell.angle_gamma   90.00
#
_symmetry.space_group_name_H-M   'P 1'
#
loop_
_entity.id
_entity.type
_entity.pdbx_description
1 polymer ?
#
loop_
_entity_poly.entity_id
_entity_poly.type
_entity_poly.pdbx_seq_one_letter_code
_entity_poly.pdbx_strand_id
1 'polypeptide(L)'
;MTLEEIYFIGQTVAVVAILASLVFVGLQVRQSNRAAVQANRLARADMSERTMRFFGDTMGELMRHPELAAAFRKVMFDDTKLTPVELTQILTFLNTTLNIHRTAFLSFSDGLIDERVMQAYESNTTWYLTAPIFAREWRRMLNMQMFDDEFANYVKNRFSELYPDHPPPAVSRTPPTPKATDGHHDA
;
A
#
# COMPACT_ATOMS: atom_id res chain seq x y z
N MET A 1 -19.71 -61.82 -30.52
CA MET A 1 -19.25 -60.42 -30.57
C MET A 1 -19.93 -59.73 -31.73
N THR A 2 -21.05 -59.08 -31.45
CA THR A 2 -21.73 -58.20 -32.42
C THR A 2 -21.11 -56.81 -32.34
N LEU A 3 -21.23 -56.01 -33.41
CA LEU A 3 -20.73 -54.62 -33.45
C LEU A 3 -21.27 -53.76 -32.29
N GLU A 4 -22.46 -54.06 -31.79
CA GLU A 4 -23.08 -53.40 -30.64
C GLU A 4 -22.32 -53.68 -29.33
N GLU A 5 -21.86 -54.90 -29.08
CA GLU A 5 -21.12 -55.24 -27.85
C GLU A 5 -19.79 -54.47 -27.75
N ILE A 6 -19.08 -54.31 -28.88
CA ILE A 6 -17.84 -53.53 -28.94
C ILE A 6 -18.12 -52.04 -28.70
N TYR A 7 -19.23 -51.53 -29.23
CA TYR A 7 -19.66 -50.14 -29.03
C TYR A 7 -19.99 -49.84 -27.56
N PHE A 8 -20.70 -50.73 -26.87
CA PHE A 8 -20.99 -50.59 -25.43
C PHE A 8 -19.74 -50.59 -24.55
N ILE A 9 -18.75 -51.44 -24.88
CA ILE A 9 -17.45 -51.45 -24.17
C ILE A 9 -16.73 -50.11 -24.38
N GLY A 10 -16.69 -49.61 -25.62
CA GLY A 10 -16.08 -48.31 -25.95
C GLY A 10 -16.71 -47.14 -25.22
N GLN A 11 -18.05 -47.08 -25.14
CA GLN A 11 -18.76 -46.04 -24.38
C GLN A 11 -18.46 -46.11 -22.88
N THR A 12 -18.40 -47.32 -22.31
CA THR A 12 -18.11 -47.50 -20.88
C THR A 12 -16.71 -46.99 -20.54
N VAL A 13 -15.70 -47.34 -21.36
CA VAL A 13 -14.33 -46.85 -21.19
C VAL A 13 -14.25 -45.34 -21.37
N ALA A 14 -14.96 -44.76 -22.34
CA ALA A 14 -15.00 -43.32 -22.55
C ALA A 14 -15.59 -42.57 -21.34
N VAL A 15 -16.70 -43.05 -20.77
CA VAL A 15 -17.31 -42.45 -19.56
C VAL A 15 -16.35 -42.54 -18.38
N VAL A 16 -15.70 -43.69 -18.17
CA VAL A 16 -14.71 -43.86 -17.09
C VAL A 16 -13.52 -42.91 -17.29
N ALA A 17 -13.03 -42.75 -18.52
CA ALA A 17 -11.93 -41.83 -18.82
C ALA A 17 -12.33 -40.36 -18.58
N ILE A 18 -13.56 -39.97 -18.92
CA ILE A 18 -14.09 -38.63 -18.63
C ILE A 18 -14.19 -38.39 -17.12
N LEU A 19 -14.72 -39.36 -16.36
CA LEU A 19 -14.81 -39.26 -14.90
C LEU A 19 -13.43 -39.17 -14.25
N ALA A 20 -12.48 -39.99 -14.68
CA ALA A 20 -11.10 -39.93 -14.20
C ALA A 20 -10.45 -38.57 -14.51
N SER A 21 -10.69 -38.03 -15.71
CA SER A 21 -10.21 -36.70 -16.12
C SER A 21 -10.80 -35.58 -15.26
N LEU A 22 -12.11 -35.64 -14.98
CA LEU A 22 -12.79 -34.67 -14.10
C LEU A 22 -12.24 -34.72 -12.67
N VAL A 23 -12.01 -35.91 -12.13
CA VAL A 23 -11.40 -36.08 -10.80
C VAL A 23 -9.98 -35.49 -10.79
N PHE A 24 -9.18 -35.78 -11.81
CA PHE A 24 -7.82 -35.24 -11.93
C PHE A 24 -7.81 -33.71 -11.98
N VAL A 25 -8.65 -33.10 -12.82
CA VAL A 25 -8.78 -31.63 -12.91
C VAL A 25 -9.27 -31.06 -11.57
N GLY A 26 -10.25 -31.69 -10.92
CA GLY A 26 -10.72 -31.27 -9.60
C GLY A 26 -9.62 -31.27 -8.54
N LEU A 27 -8.76 -32.29 -8.54
CA LEU A 27 -7.59 -32.35 -7.65
C LEU A 27 -6.54 -31.28 -8.02
N GLN A 28 -6.28 -31.08 -9.31
CA GLN A 28 -5.32 -30.10 -9.81
C GLN A 28 -5.74 -28.67 -9.44
N VAL A 29 -7.01 -28.31 -9.61
CA VAL A 29 -7.53 -26.99 -9.21
C VAL A 29 -7.42 -26.80 -7.70
N ARG A 30 -7.72 -27.83 -6.89
CA ARG A 30 -7.57 -27.74 -5.42
C ARG A 30 -6.11 -27.55 -4.99
N GLN A 31 -5.18 -28.24 -5.64
CA GLN A 31 -3.75 -28.08 -5.39
C GLN A 31 -3.26 -26.68 -5.80
N SER A 32 -3.64 -26.22 -7.01
CA SER A 32 -3.32 -24.89 -7.51
C SER A 32 -3.83 -23.80 -6.58
N ASN A 33 -5.09 -23.89 -6.13
CA ASN A 33 -5.67 -22.92 -5.20
C ASN A 33 -4.94 -22.89 -3.86
N ARG A 34 -4.54 -24.04 -3.32
CA ARG A 34 -3.75 -24.10 -2.08
C ARG A 34 -2.38 -23.45 -2.24
N ALA A 35 -1.70 -23.74 -3.35
CA ALA A 35 -0.39 -23.14 -3.66
C ALA A 35 -0.50 -21.62 -3.84
N ALA A 36 -1.54 -21.15 -4.54
CA ALA A 36 -1.80 -19.73 -4.74
C ALA A 36 -2.07 -18.99 -3.41
N VAL A 37 -2.85 -19.59 -2.50
CA VAL A 37 -3.09 -19.03 -1.17
C VAL A 37 -1.80 -18.96 -0.35
N GLN A 38 -0.95 -19.98 -0.41
CA GLN A 38 0.34 -19.97 0.30
C GLN A 38 1.30 -18.94 -0.28
N ALA A 39 1.41 -18.85 -1.61
CA ALA A 39 2.23 -17.85 -2.28
C ALA A 39 1.79 -16.42 -1.94
N ASN A 40 0.47 -16.17 -1.91
CA ASN A 40 -0.07 -14.87 -1.52
C ASN A 40 0.25 -14.52 -0.06
N ARG A 41 0.10 -15.49 0.87
CA ARG A 41 0.49 -15.30 2.27
C ARG A 41 1.99 -14.99 2.43
N LEU A 42 2.84 -15.67 1.67
CA LEU A 42 4.28 -15.43 1.72
C LEU A 42 4.63 -14.05 1.14
N ALA A 43 4.03 -13.67 0.02
CA ALA A 43 4.21 -12.34 -0.57
C ALA A 43 3.75 -11.24 0.38
N ARG A 44 2.62 -11.44 1.08
CA ARG A 44 2.14 -10.51 2.11
C ARG A 44 3.14 -10.34 3.25
N ALA A 45 3.65 -11.45 3.76
CA ALA A 45 4.62 -11.45 4.86
C ALA A 45 5.93 -10.76 4.45
N ASP A 46 6.49 -11.10 3.29
CA ASP A 46 7.72 -10.51 2.77
C ASP A 46 7.56 -9.01 2.50
N MET A 47 6.46 -8.57 1.89
CA MET A 47 6.21 -7.15 1.63
C MET A 47 6.02 -6.36 2.92
N SER A 48 5.28 -6.92 3.89
CA SER A 48 5.10 -6.31 5.22
C SER A 48 6.44 -6.17 5.95
N GLU A 49 7.27 -7.22 5.93
CA GLU A 49 8.59 -7.20 6.56
C GLU A 49 9.50 -6.16 5.92
N ARG A 50 9.59 -6.11 4.59
CA ARG A 50 10.42 -5.15 3.86
C ARG A 50 10.01 -3.71 4.15
N THR A 51 8.72 -3.42 4.11
CA THR A 51 8.20 -2.08 4.38
C THR A 51 8.54 -1.66 5.81
N MET A 52 8.30 -2.55 6.79
CA MET A 52 8.62 -2.30 8.19
C MET A 52 10.13 -2.11 8.43
N ARG A 53 10.97 -2.89 7.75
CA ARG A 53 12.43 -2.74 7.82
C ARG A 53 12.86 -1.37 7.30
N PHE A 54 12.32 -0.93 6.17
CA PHE A 54 12.65 0.37 5.59
C PHE A 54 12.23 1.54 6.51
N PHE A 55 11.07 1.42 7.16
CA PHE A 55 10.66 2.35 8.21
C PHE A 55 11.63 2.32 9.41
N GLY A 56 11.96 1.13 9.91
CA GLY A 56 12.89 0.93 11.02
C GLY A 56 14.28 1.48 10.74
N ASP A 57 14.81 1.30 9.53
CA ASP A 57 16.10 1.84 9.11
C ASP A 57 16.06 3.37 9.05
N THR A 58 14.97 3.96 8.54
CA THR A 58 14.78 5.41 8.50
C THR A 58 14.73 6.01 9.90
N MET A 59 13.99 5.39 10.82
CA MET A 59 13.95 5.82 12.23
C MET A 59 15.28 5.57 12.95
N GLY A 60 15.95 4.47 12.65
CA GLY A 60 17.27 4.16 13.18
C GLY A 60 18.30 5.23 12.81
N GLU A 61 18.24 5.73 11.58
CA GLU A 61 19.10 6.82 11.13
C GLU A 61 18.82 8.13 11.87
N LEU A 62 17.54 8.45 12.08
CA LEU A 62 17.14 9.59 12.92
C LEU A 62 17.76 9.51 14.33
N MET A 63 17.81 8.30 14.92
CA MET A 63 18.38 8.08 16.25
C MET A 63 19.92 8.11 16.28
N ARG A 64 20.59 7.75 15.19
CA ARG A 64 22.07 7.72 15.11
C ARG A 64 22.70 9.10 14.91
N HIS A 65 21.92 10.08 14.45
CA HIS A 65 22.37 11.42 14.12
C HIS A 65 21.80 12.46 15.10
N PRO A 66 22.53 12.83 16.17
CA PRO A 66 22.05 13.75 17.20
C PRO A 66 21.57 15.10 16.64
N GLU A 67 22.22 15.59 15.59
CA GLU A 67 21.83 16.81 14.87
C GLU A 67 20.45 16.70 14.22
N LEU A 68 20.14 15.54 13.62
CA LEU A 68 18.86 15.30 12.98
C LEU A 68 17.76 15.08 14.03
N ALA A 69 18.06 14.36 15.11
CA ALA A 69 17.16 14.19 16.24
C ALA A 69 16.83 15.55 16.91
N ALA A 70 17.82 16.42 17.06
CA ALA A 70 17.63 17.77 17.59
C ALA A 70 16.76 18.63 16.65
N ALA A 71 17.01 18.60 15.35
CA ALA A 71 16.20 19.28 14.35
C ALA A 71 14.74 18.77 14.35
N PHE A 72 14.56 17.44 14.41
CA PHE A 72 13.25 16.80 14.48
C PHE A 72 12.49 17.22 15.75
N ARG A 73 13.16 17.20 16.91
CA ARG A 73 12.58 17.67 18.17
C ARG A 73 12.14 19.13 18.06
N LYS A 74 12.98 20.00 17.49
CA LYS A 74 12.63 21.40 17.25
C LYS A 74 11.34 21.49 16.44
N VAL A 75 11.25 20.79 15.30
CA VAL A 75 10.03 20.84 14.47
C VAL A 75 8.78 20.37 15.20
N MET A 76 8.89 19.29 15.96
CA MET A 76 7.72 18.64 16.56
C MET A 76 7.26 19.28 17.86
N PHE A 77 8.17 19.87 18.65
CA PHE A 77 7.88 20.24 20.03
C PHE A 77 8.30 21.66 20.42
N ASP A 78 9.32 22.22 19.77
CA ASP A 78 9.87 23.52 20.19
C ASP A 78 9.49 24.60 19.15
N ASP A 79 9.02 25.77 19.58
CA ASP A 79 8.77 26.89 18.65
C ASP A 79 10.09 27.62 18.30
N THR A 80 11.05 26.85 17.76
CA THR A 80 12.42 27.32 17.50
C THR A 80 12.70 27.36 16.01
N LYS A 81 13.39 28.42 15.57
CA LYS A 81 13.84 28.54 14.18
C LYS A 81 14.88 27.49 13.85
N LEU A 82 14.67 26.79 12.74
CA LEU A 82 15.66 25.90 12.15
C LEU A 82 16.70 26.71 11.37
N THR A 83 17.94 26.24 11.41
CA THR A 83 18.96 26.66 10.44
C THR A 83 18.61 26.13 9.04
N PRO A 84 19.18 26.71 7.96
CA PRO A 84 18.94 26.20 6.61
C PRO A 84 19.30 24.72 6.43
N VAL A 85 20.38 24.25 7.08
CA VAL A 85 20.82 22.86 7.01
C VAL A 85 19.82 21.93 7.70
N GLU A 86 19.41 22.27 8.93
CA GLU A 86 18.40 21.50 9.67
C GLU A 86 17.06 21.44 8.90
N LEU A 87 16.66 22.56 8.28
CA LEU A 87 15.46 22.60 7.45
C LEU A 87 15.59 21.66 6.25
N THR A 88 16.69 21.69 5.51
CA THR A 88 16.88 20.76 4.38
C THR A 88 16.80 19.31 4.85
N GLN A 89 17.52 18.96 5.92
CA GLN A 89 17.55 17.59 6.44
C GLN A 89 16.16 17.11 6.87
N ILE A 90 15.40 17.96 7.59
CA ILE A 90 14.10 17.55 8.12
C ILE A 90 13.02 17.46 7.04
N LEU A 91 13.08 18.32 6.01
CA LEU A 91 12.15 18.24 4.88
C LEU A 91 12.48 17.03 3.99
N THR A 92 13.76 16.66 3.83
CA THR A 92 14.15 15.41 3.18
C THR A 92 13.63 14.20 3.95
N PHE A 93 13.79 14.19 5.28
CA PHE A 93 13.25 13.13 6.14
C PHE A 93 11.72 12.99 5.99
N LEU A 94 10.98 14.11 6.01
CA LEU A 94 9.53 14.10 5.78
C LEU A 94 9.19 13.53 4.41
N ASN A 95 9.90 13.96 3.35
CA ASN A 95 9.66 13.47 2.00
C ASN A 95 9.87 11.95 1.90
N THR A 96 10.95 11.43 2.48
CA THR A 96 11.21 9.99 2.54
C THR A 96 10.07 9.29 3.26
N THR A 97 9.67 9.75 4.44
CA THR A 97 8.61 9.09 5.22
C THR A 97 7.26 9.10 4.50
N LEU A 98 6.90 10.19 3.82
CA LEU A 98 5.67 10.25 3.02
C LEU A 98 5.70 9.29 1.84
N ASN A 99 6.85 9.11 1.18
CA ASN A 99 6.98 8.12 0.11
C ASN A 99 6.84 6.69 0.65
N ILE A 100 7.38 6.40 1.83
CA ILE A 100 7.19 5.09 2.48
C ILE A 100 5.71 4.84 2.74
N HIS A 101 5.01 5.83 3.30
CA HIS A 101 3.58 5.71 3.56
C HIS A 101 2.78 5.54 2.26
N ARG A 102 3.15 6.25 1.18
CA ARG A 102 2.51 6.05 -0.13
C ARG A 102 2.72 4.63 -0.66
N THR A 103 3.93 4.09 -0.56
CA THR A 103 4.20 2.69 -0.96
C THR A 103 3.41 1.70 -0.10
N ALA A 104 3.29 1.95 1.21
CA ALA A 104 2.46 1.16 2.09
C ALA A 104 0.98 1.23 1.67
N PHE A 105 0.46 2.43 1.38
CA PHE A 105 -0.92 2.64 0.91
C PHE A 105 -1.23 1.82 -0.35
N LEU A 106 -0.37 1.89 -1.37
CA LEU A 106 -0.53 1.11 -2.60
C LEU A 106 -0.44 -0.40 -2.34
N SER A 107 0.45 -0.81 -1.44
CA SER A 107 0.57 -2.23 -1.05
C SER A 107 -0.65 -2.70 -0.26
N PHE A 108 -1.28 -1.80 0.50
CA PHE A 108 -2.49 -2.11 1.28
C PHE A 108 -3.70 -2.26 0.37
N SER A 109 -3.86 -1.39 -0.63
CA SER A 109 -4.93 -1.52 -1.62
C SER A 109 -4.85 -2.83 -2.41
N ASP A 110 -3.64 -3.35 -2.63
CA ASP A 110 -3.39 -4.65 -3.28
C ASP A 110 -3.51 -5.85 -2.31
N GLY A 111 -3.79 -5.58 -1.03
CA GLY A 111 -3.88 -6.60 0.02
C GLY A 111 -2.54 -7.27 0.34
N LEU A 112 -1.41 -6.62 0.05
CA LEU A 112 -0.05 -7.10 0.30
C LEU A 112 0.48 -6.75 1.69
N ILE A 113 -0.11 -5.76 2.38
CA ILE A 113 0.23 -5.47 3.78
C ILE A 113 -0.98 -5.60 4.69
N ASP A 114 -0.72 -5.96 5.94
CA ASP A 114 -1.74 -6.07 6.99
C ASP A 114 -2.21 -4.69 7.45
N GLU A 115 -3.47 -4.59 7.85
CA GLU A 115 -4.07 -3.36 8.36
C GLU A 115 -3.28 -2.78 9.55
N ARG A 116 -2.76 -3.63 10.45
CA ARG A 116 -1.97 -3.19 11.60
C ARG A 116 -0.67 -2.51 11.20
N VAL A 117 -0.07 -2.98 10.11
CA VAL A 117 1.14 -2.36 9.53
C VAL A 117 0.76 -1.00 8.94
N MET A 118 -0.36 -0.92 8.24
CA MET A 118 -0.86 0.34 7.67
C MET A 118 -1.16 1.40 8.75
N GLN A 119 -1.83 1.00 9.83
CA GLN A 119 -2.18 1.88 10.97
C GLN A 119 -0.94 2.57 11.59
N ALA A 120 0.22 1.92 11.59
CA ALA A 120 1.47 2.52 12.06
C ALA A 120 1.94 3.68 11.16
N TYR A 121 1.80 3.53 9.83
CA TYR A 121 2.14 4.60 8.87
C TYR A 121 1.15 5.76 8.94
N GLU A 122 -0.14 5.45 9.05
CA GLU A 122 -1.20 6.42 9.25
C GLU A 122 -0.94 7.28 10.49
N SER A 123 -0.69 6.62 11.63
CA SER A 123 -0.47 7.29 12.91
C SER A 123 0.76 8.20 12.87
N ASN A 124 1.89 7.72 12.32
CA ASN A 124 3.10 8.53 12.21
C ASN A 124 2.92 9.73 11.28
N THR A 125 2.36 9.50 10.10
CA THR A 125 2.19 10.58 9.11
C THR A 125 1.25 11.65 9.63
N THR A 126 0.10 11.25 10.17
CA THR A 126 -0.87 12.20 10.72
C THR A 126 -0.29 12.97 11.90
N TRP A 127 0.49 12.29 12.77
CA TRP A 127 1.21 12.95 13.85
C TRP A 127 2.21 13.99 13.33
N TYR A 128 3.02 13.67 12.31
CA TYR A 128 3.94 14.65 11.71
C TYR A 128 3.21 15.86 11.15
N LEU A 129 2.06 15.67 10.51
CA LEU A 129 1.27 16.76 9.94
C LEU A 129 0.65 17.69 11.00
N THR A 130 0.73 17.37 12.28
CA THR A 130 0.39 18.31 13.35
C THR A 130 1.41 19.45 13.48
N ALA A 131 2.66 19.24 13.04
CA ALA A 131 3.70 20.25 13.07
C ALA A 131 3.52 21.28 11.93
N PRO A 132 3.49 22.60 12.21
CA PRO A 132 3.21 23.63 11.19
C PRO A 132 4.18 23.62 9.99
N ILE A 133 5.45 23.30 10.23
CA ILE A 133 6.48 23.22 9.16
C ILE A 133 6.15 22.06 8.21
N PHE A 134 5.80 20.89 8.75
CA PHE A 134 5.45 19.72 7.96
C PHE A 134 4.11 19.88 7.24
N ALA A 135 3.09 20.48 7.88
CA ALA A 135 1.83 20.79 7.23
C ALA A 135 1.99 21.77 6.04
N ARG A 136 2.88 22.77 6.19
CA ARG A 136 3.22 23.70 5.11
C ARG A 136 3.95 22.99 3.98
N GLU A 137 4.89 22.13 4.31
CA GLU A 137 5.63 21.37 3.32
C GLU A 137 4.75 20.37 2.56
N TRP A 138 3.85 19.67 3.25
CA TRP A 138 2.83 18.81 2.65
C TRP A 138 2.02 19.56 1.59
N ARG A 139 1.55 20.76 1.92
CA ARG A 139 0.85 21.63 0.95
C ARG A 139 1.73 21.97 -0.26
N ARG A 140 3.01 22.25 -0.05
CA ARG A 140 3.97 22.52 -1.14
C ARG A 140 4.11 21.30 -2.06
N MET A 141 4.25 20.11 -1.49
CA MET A 141 4.36 18.85 -2.25
C MET A 141 3.10 18.53 -3.04
N LEU A 142 1.92 18.76 -2.48
CA LEU A 142 0.65 18.60 -3.21
C LEU A 142 0.52 19.59 -4.37
N ASN A 143 0.91 20.85 -4.18
CA ASN A 143 0.92 21.84 -5.25
C ASN A 143 1.90 21.48 -6.39
N MET A 144 2.94 20.69 -6.08
CA MET A 144 3.88 20.14 -7.06
C MET A 144 3.42 18.81 -7.65
N GLN A 145 2.22 18.32 -7.32
CA GLN A 145 1.68 17.04 -7.79
C GLN A 145 2.62 15.85 -7.51
N MET A 146 3.34 15.88 -6.37
CA MET A 146 4.21 14.77 -5.97
C MET A 146 3.42 13.53 -5.52
N PHE A 147 2.15 13.71 -5.19
CA PHE A 147 1.24 12.68 -4.71
C PHE A 147 -0.07 12.74 -5.49
N ASP A 148 -0.64 11.57 -5.77
CA ASP A 148 -1.95 11.44 -6.38
C ASP A 148 -3.08 11.85 -5.41
N ASP A 149 -4.24 12.20 -5.98
CA ASP A 149 -5.39 12.67 -5.21
C ASP A 149 -5.95 11.59 -4.28
N GLU A 150 -5.82 10.32 -4.65
CA GLU A 150 -6.29 9.19 -3.85
C GLU A 150 -5.55 9.12 -2.52
N PHE A 151 -4.21 9.08 -2.57
CA PHE A 151 -3.36 9.10 -1.37
C PHE A 151 -3.53 10.41 -0.58
N ALA A 152 -3.59 11.55 -1.25
CA ALA A 152 -3.75 12.84 -0.58
C ALA A 152 -5.08 12.92 0.21
N ASN A 153 -6.17 12.44 -0.38
CA ASN A 153 -7.48 12.39 0.28
C ASN A 153 -7.49 11.37 1.42
N TYR A 154 -6.85 10.23 1.24
CA TYR A 154 -6.70 9.23 2.29
C TYR A 154 -6.00 9.80 3.53
N VAL A 155 -4.84 10.45 3.35
CA VAL A 155 -4.10 11.10 4.45
C VAL A 155 -4.93 12.18 5.13
N LYS A 156 -5.65 13.00 4.36
CA LYS A 156 -6.52 14.06 4.89
C LYS A 156 -7.65 13.49 5.75
N ASN A 157 -8.35 12.47 5.27
CA ASN A 157 -9.46 11.84 5.99
C ASN A 157 -8.94 11.25 7.30
N ARG A 158 -7.83 10.50 7.23
CA ARG A 158 -7.22 9.91 8.41
C ARG A 158 -6.71 10.94 9.42
N PHE A 159 -6.15 12.06 8.95
CA PHE A 159 -5.77 13.17 9.82
C PHE A 159 -6.99 13.77 10.54
N SER A 160 -8.05 14.06 9.79
CA SER A 160 -9.28 14.70 10.31
C SER A 160 -9.95 13.83 11.37
N GLU A 161 -9.88 12.51 11.20
CA GLU A 161 -10.42 11.56 12.16
C GLU A 161 -9.54 11.39 13.42
N LEU A 162 -8.20 11.49 13.34
CA LEU A 162 -7.32 11.40 14.52
C LEU A 162 -7.17 12.73 15.28
N TYR A 163 -7.23 13.85 14.56
CA TYR A 163 -6.98 15.18 15.09
C TYR A 163 -8.10 16.14 14.67
N PRO A 164 -9.34 15.92 15.15
CA PRO A 164 -10.51 16.71 14.73
C PRO A 164 -10.40 18.20 15.10
N ASP A 165 -9.66 18.51 16.16
CA ASP A 165 -9.45 19.88 16.64
C ASP A 165 -8.31 20.61 15.90
N HIS A 166 -7.55 19.91 15.06
CA HIS A 166 -6.51 20.50 14.23
C HIS A 166 -7.05 20.92 12.86
N PRO A 167 -6.55 22.04 12.29
CA PRO A 167 -6.91 22.40 10.93
C PRO A 167 -6.47 21.27 9.98
N PRO A 168 -7.37 20.78 9.10
CA PRO A 168 -7.04 19.65 8.25
C PRO A 168 -5.88 20.00 7.31
N PRO A 169 -5.01 19.03 6.98
CA PRO A 169 -3.94 19.24 6.02
C PRO A 169 -4.53 19.67 4.68
N ALA A 170 -3.73 20.41 3.91
CA ALA A 170 -4.15 20.90 2.61
C ALA A 170 -4.61 19.74 1.69
N VAL A 171 -5.58 20.04 0.84
CA VAL A 171 -6.08 19.14 -0.20
C VAL A 171 -5.42 19.50 -1.53
N SER A 172 -5.17 18.50 -2.37
CA SER A 172 -4.83 18.72 -3.77
C SER A 172 -5.91 19.58 -4.44
N ARG A 173 -5.51 20.64 -5.14
CA ARG A 173 -6.40 21.41 -6.01
C ARG A 173 -6.27 20.86 -7.43
N THR A 174 -6.84 19.69 -7.69
CA THR A 174 -7.15 19.26 -9.05
C THR A 174 -8.49 18.52 -9.01
N PRO A 175 -9.47 18.85 -9.87
CA PRO A 175 -10.72 18.08 -9.94
C PRO A 175 -10.39 16.65 -10.38
N PRO A 176 -11.11 15.62 -9.89
CA PRO A 176 -10.94 14.28 -10.41
C PRO A 176 -11.17 14.31 -11.91
N THR A 177 -10.13 13.98 -12.67
CA THR A 177 -10.31 13.70 -14.10
C THR A 177 -11.20 12.46 -14.14
N PRO A 178 -12.37 12.49 -14.81
CA PRO A 178 -13.22 11.31 -14.89
C PRO A 178 -12.37 10.19 -15.49
N LYS A 179 -12.34 9.02 -14.83
CA LYS A 179 -11.85 7.80 -15.46
C LYS A 179 -12.57 7.70 -16.79
N ALA A 180 -11.83 7.83 -17.89
CA ALA A 180 -12.35 7.47 -19.20
C ALA A 180 -12.80 6.01 -19.07
N THR A 181 -14.11 5.80 -19.05
CA THR A 181 -14.68 4.47 -19.15
C THR A 181 -14.10 3.84 -20.40
N ASP A 182 -13.38 2.75 -20.18
CA ASP A 182 -12.81 1.90 -21.21
C ASP A 182 -13.80 1.70 -22.34
N GLY A 183 -13.30 1.86 -23.57
CA GLY A 183 -14.01 1.47 -24.77
C GLY A 183 -14.46 0.02 -24.65
N HIS A 184 -15.77 -0.17 -24.71
CA HIS A 184 -16.34 -1.43 -25.17
C HIS A 184 -16.79 -1.23 -26.61
N HIS A 185 -16.10 -1.98 -27.47
CA HIS A 185 -16.59 -2.66 -28.66
C HIS A 185 -18.06 -2.42 -29.02
N ASP A 186 -18.28 -1.94 -30.25
CA ASP A 186 -19.23 -2.57 -31.17
C ASP A 186 -18.87 -2.17 -32.61
N ALA A 187 -18.19 -3.09 -33.30
CA ALA A 187 -18.22 -3.29 -34.76
C ALA A 187 -17.74 -4.72 -35.06
#